data_AF-A0A0E1RW96-F1
#
_entry.id   AF-A0A0E1RW96-F1
#
_cell.length_a   1.000
_cell.length_b   1.000
_cell.length_c   1.000
_cell.angle_alpha   90.00
_cell.angle_beta   90.00
_cell.angle_gamma   90.00
#
_symmetry.space_group_name_H-M   'P 1'
#
loop_
_entity.id
_entity.type
_entity.pdbx_description
1 polymer ?
#
loop_
_entity_poly.entity_id
_entity_poly.type
_entity_poly.pdbx_seq_one_letter_code
_entity_poly.pdbx_strand_id
1 'polypeptide(L)'
;MATAKQVYLIPDSDPTSTAPSTGLGPADIFHVFRSKDGWLTVAAIEPRVSGVQNISAEFSCDIESFLYAAAVAECTSPDAKTAYLRIISGRDLGERFESICETRDAVIIDHLEAVLEQWQTIIISLDDIERQAPKWSVNCLYGSLLLQEKALYLTRDIIRGSIAEHPECWRAVLDVPLPAVADCVGRIRIFLTDPSWPESLDDIQRSMEPFKLVRERCEEETRELKARLARLEARRHSHGARPILTERPTVYQSLLHLCLILCRCDYPVVRRLRKETDVVSWQHSDWKERCSQLSHLSDDDYEGLACTLSDFAPFEKIELTGKRVKNQVMALMAKLKASAGEITHETGSAPRASDEFSVHANIMLLCAPIGIFAIVPELEGDVLRRTDPEDHAAELSLSPLYQNDAITAKSAKSELAGILFCLEPQHLSIQTAKDGLSVGSHSLSPGRQRLLKRPSYDSIDDANEKRQRRSEEAVDRCSEPRSESD
;
A
#
# COMPACT_ATOMS: atom_id res chain seq x y z
N MET A 1 -16.71 15.99 42.88
CA MET A 1 -17.06 16.32 41.48
C MET A 1 -15.87 15.91 40.63
N ALA A 2 -16.05 15.06 39.61
CA ALA A 2 -14.95 14.66 38.74
C ALA A 2 -14.48 15.87 37.92
N THR A 3 -13.19 16.18 37.96
CA THR A 3 -12.58 17.25 37.18
C THR A 3 -12.80 16.96 35.70
N ALA A 4 -13.28 17.96 34.95
CA ALA A 4 -13.46 17.80 33.50
C ALA A 4 -12.10 17.56 32.86
N LYS A 5 -11.98 16.51 32.04
CA LYS A 5 -10.77 16.26 31.25
C LYS A 5 -10.61 17.37 30.22
N GLN A 6 -9.39 17.88 30.09
CA GLN A 6 -9.04 18.99 29.23
C GLN A 6 -7.91 18.60 28.27
N VAL A 7 -7.86 19.30 27.15
CA VAL A 7 -6.85 19.15 26.10
C VAL A 7 -5.76 20.20 26.33
N TYR A 8 -4.51 19.75 26.38
CA TYR A 8 -3.34 20.58 26.57
C TYR A 8 -2.37 20.40 25.39
N LEU A 9 -1.70 21.49 24.99
CA LEU A 9 -0.58 21.46 24.07
C LEU A 9 0.71 21.68 24.86
N ILE A 10 1.62 20.71 24.80
CA ILE A 10 2.95 20.78 25.41
C ILE A 10 3.95 21.04 24.27
N PRO A 11 4.68 22.17 24.27
CA PRO A 11 5.65 22.47 23.22
C PRO A 11 6.72 21.38 23.12
N ASP A 12 7.18 21.07 21.91
CA ASP A 12 8.22 20.06 21.71
C ASP A 12 9.58 20.63 22.12
N SER A 13 10.09 20.20 23.27
CA SER A 13 11.42 20.59 23.75
C SER A 13 12.54 19.69 23.22
N ASP A 14 12.21 18.50 22.72
CA ASP A 14 13.16 17.54 22.12
C ASP A 14 12.52 16.76 20.97
N PRO A 15 12.95 17.00 19.71
CA PRO A 15 12.38 16.32 18.54
C PRO A 15 12.68 14.81 18.51
N THR A 16 13.64 14.30 19.29
CA THR A 16 13.97 12.87 19.36
C THR A 16 13.15 12.09 20.39
N SER A 17 12.38 12.79 21.23
CA SER A 17 11.57 12.14 22.26
C SER A 17 10.41 11.34 21.66
N THR A 18 10.19 10.14 22.19
CA THR A 18 9.05 9.28 21.81
C THR A 18 7.81 9.52 22.67
N ALA A 19 7.91 10.35 23.71
CA ALA A 19 6.80 10.71 24.60
C ALA A 19 6.99 12.11 25.22
N PRO A 20 5.90 12.84 25.53
CA PRO A 20 6.02 14.13 26.19
C PRO A 20 6.42 13.96 27.64
N SER A 21 7.29 14.85 28.12
CA SER A 21 7.49 15.06 29.55
C SER A 21 6.25 15.79 30.07
N THR A 22 5.38 15.11 30.81
CA THR A 22 4.13 15.72 31.34
C THR A 22 4.23 16.07 32.82
N GLY A 23 5.16 15.46 33.56
CA GLY A 23 5.22 15.57 35.02
C GLY A 23 4.01 14.94 35.73
N LEU A 24 3.20 14.15 35.01
CA LEU A 24 2.01 13.47 35.50
C LEU A 24 2.22 11.96 35.54
N GLY A 25 1.45 11.27 36.40
CA GLY A 25 1.42 9.81 36.41
C GLY A 25 0.65 9.26 35.20
N PRO A 26 0.91 8.00 34.77
CA PRO A 26 0.19 7.38 33.65
C PRO A 26 -1.33 7.36 33.81
N ALA A 27 -1.83 7.29 35.06
CA ALA A 27 -3.25 7.26 35.36
C ALA A 27 -3.97 8.60 35.10
N ASP A 28 -3.23 9.71 35.01
CA ASP A 28 -3.78 11.05 34.82
C ASP A 28 -3.81 11.47 33.34
N ILE A 29 -3.25 10.63 32.45
CA ILE A 29 -3.09 10.88 31.02
C ILE A 29 -4.01 9.92 30.26
N PHE A 30 -4.96 10.49 29.52
CA PHE A 30 -6.00 9.73 28.82
C PHE A 30 -5.74 9.59 27.32
N HIS A 31 -4.87 10.44 26.77
CA HIS A 31 -4.48 10.43 25.37
C HIS A 31 -3.25 11.30 25.15
N VAL A 32 -2.37 10.89 24.25
CA VAL A 32 -1.18 11.64 23.83
C VAL A 32 -1.06 11.54 22.32
N PHE A 33 -0.79 12.66 21.68
CA PHE A 33 -0.62 12.75 20.24
C PHE A 33 0.46 13.76 19.90
N ARG A 34 1.32 13.42 18.95
CA ARG A 34 2.37 14.33 18.48
C ARG A 34 1.87 15.12 17.27
N SER A 35 1.82 16.43 17.40
CA SER A 35 1.53 17.38 16.31
C SER A 35 2.81 18.05 15.81
N LYS A 36 2.67 18.89 14.77
CA LYS A 36 3.76 19.74 14.28
C LYS A 36 4.21 20.78 15.32
N ASP A 37 3.29 21.22 16.17
CA ASP A 37 3.50 22.31 17.14
C ASP A 37 3.90 21.80 18.53
N GLY A 38 3.89 20.49 18.77
CA GLY A 38 4.15 19.89 20.07
C GLY A 38 3.35 18.62 20.33
N TRP A 39 3.03 18.38 21.60
CA TRP A 39 2.28 17.22 22.05
C TRP A 39 0.90 17.63 22.54
N LEU A 40 -0.14 17.12 21.89
CA LEU A 40 -1.52 17.22 22.32
C LEU A 40 -1.81 16.11 23.33
N THR A 41 -2.12 16.50 24.57
CA THR A 41 -2.38 15.57 25.68
C THR A 41 -3.76 15.84 26.27
N VAL A 42 -4.51 14.77 26.55
CA VAL A 42 -5.74 14.88 27.35
C VAL A 42 -5.46 14.42 28.77
N ALA A 43 -5.73 15.30 29.74
CA ALA A 43 -5.50 15.03 31.16
C ALA A 43 -6.61 15.63 32.02
N ALA A 44 -6.82 15.06 33.20
CA ALA A 44 -7.72 15.62 34.22
C ALA A 44 -7.06 16.75 35.03
N ILE A 45 -5.73 16.82 34.99
CA ILE A 45 -4.88 17.77 35.71
C ILE A 45 -3.92 18.39 34.69
N GLU A 46 -3.63 19.67 34.84
CA GLU A 46 -2.68 20.37 33.97
C GLU A 46 -1.27 19.76 34.08
N PRO A 47 -0.61 19.44 32.94
CA PRO A 47 0.77 18.96 32.91
C PRO A 47 1.73 19.92 33.62
N ARG A 48 2.64 19.38 34.45
CA ARG A 48 3.58 20.16 35.28
C ARG A 48 4.86 20.51 34.51
N VAL A 49 4.70 21.12 33.34
CA VAL A 49 5.81 21.48 32.45
C VAL A 49 5.69 22.91 31.93
N SER A 50 6.83 23.53 31.65
CA SER A 50 6.90 24.92 31.21
C SER A 50 6.30 25.08 29.81
N GLY A 51 5.53 26.15 29.62
CA GLY A 51 4.97 26.51 28.30
C GLY A 51 3.76 25.69 27.87
N VAL A 52 3.17 24.87 28.76
CA VAL A 52 1.92 24.17 28.49
C VAL A 52 0.79 25.16 28.21
N GLN A 53 -0.04 24.86 27.22
CA GLN A 53 -1.20 25.66 26.85
C GLN A 53 -2.46 24.84 27.03
N ASN A 54 -3.49 25.42 27.66
CA ASN A 54 -4.78 24.78 27.83
C ASN A 54 -5.68 25.06 26.63
N ILE A 55 -5.67 24.16 25.66
CA ILE A 55 -6.45 24.26 24.41
C ILE A 55 -7.95 24.26 24.67
N SER A 56 -8.40 23.66 25.77
CA SER A 56 -9.81 23.71 26.18
C SER A 56 -10.25 25.08 26.68
N ALA A 57 -9.33 25.90 27.20
CA ALA A 57 -9.62 27.25 27.68
C ALA A 57 -9.38 28.30 26.58
N GLU A 58 -8.24 28.22 25.90
CA GLU A 58 -7.86 29.10 24.81
C GLU A 58 -7.23 28.26 23.70
N PHE A 59 -7.87 28.23 22.55
CA PHE A 59 -7.43 27.39 21.45
C PHE A 59 -6.36 28.10 20.63
N SER A 60 -5.19 27.48 20.57
CA SER A 60 -3.96 28.07 20.03
C SER A 60 -3.14 27.10 19.17
N CYS A 61 -3.72 25.96 18.76
CA CYS A 61 -3.04 24.92 17.99
C CYS A 61 -3.48 24.88 16.52
N ASP A 62 -2.66 24.28 15.65
CA ASP A 62 -3.06 23.94 14.29
C ASP A 62 -4.34 23.08 14.27
N ILE A 63 -5.32 23.51 13.48
CA ILE A 63 -6.65 22.88 13.40
C ILE A 63 -6.54 21.46 12.84
N GLU A 64 -5.71 21.27 11.81
CA GLU A 64 -5.56 19.97 11.16
C GLU A 64 -4.97 18.94 12.14
N SER A 65 -3.87 19.29 12.81
CA SER A 65 -3.24 18.45 13.82
C SER A 65 -4.16 18.15 15.02
N PHE A 66 -4.95 19.13 15.45
CA PHE A 66 -5.94 18.96 16.51
C PHE A 66 -7.04 17.96 16.12
N LEU A 67 -7.57 18.07 14.90
CA LEU A 67 -8.60 17.16 14.41
C LEU A 67 -8.07 15.74 14.21
N TYR A 68 -6.82 15.57 13.77
CA TYR A 68 -6.18 14.25 13.74
C TYR A 68 -6.02 13.66 15.14
N ALA A 69 -5.61 14.45 16.14
CA ALA A 69 -5.52 14.00 17.52
C ALA A 69 -6.90 13.57 18.06
N ALA A 70 -7.95 14.32 17.75
CA ALA A 70 -9.32 13.97 18.10
C ALA A 70 -9.78 12.66 17.44
N ALA A 71 -9.42 12.46 16.17
CA ALA A 71 -9.76 11.25 15.43
C ALA A 71 -9.03 10.02 16.01
N VAL A 72 -7.75 10.15 16.38
CA VAL A 72 -7.04 9.06 17.07
C VAL A 72 -7.66 8.76 18.44
N ALA A 73 -8.03 9.80 19.19
CA ALA A 73 -8.66 9.67 20.50
C ALA A 73 -10.00 8.92 20.44
N GLU A 74 -10.80 9.10 19.38
CA GLU A 74 -12.05 8.37 19.20
C GLU A 74 -11.87 6.85 19.16
N CYS A 75 -10.75 6.35 18.63
CA CYS A 75 -10.47 4.94 18.53
C CYS A 75 -9.82 4.35 19.80
N THR A 76 -9.25 5.20 20.66
CA THR A 76 -8.34 4.77 21.74
C THR A 76 -8.86 5.08 23.14
N SER A 77 -9.66 6.15 23.32
CA SER A 77 -10.05 6.63 24.65
C SER A 77 -11.39 7.40 24.62
N PRO A 78 -12.48 6.85 25.19
CA PRO A 78 -13.78 7.54 25.27
C PRO A 78 -13.74 8.87 26.03
N ASP A 79 -12.89 8.94 27.06
CA ASP A 79 -12.68 10.15 27.84
C ASP A 79 -11.99 11.24 27.03
N ALA A 80 -10.98 10.87 26.24
CA ALA A 80 -10.30 11.80 25.34
C ALA A 80 -11.22 12.28 24.21
N LYS A 81 -11.97 11.36 23.60
CA LYS A 81 -13.00 11.69 22.60
C LYS A 81 -13.93 12.79 23.09
N THR A 82 -14.45 12.64 24.32
CA THR A 82 -15.39 13.62 24.90
C THR A 82 -14.76 14.99 25.08
N ALA A 83 -13.48 15.06 25.49
CA ALA A 83 -12.77 16.33 25.66
C ALA A 83 -12.56 17.05 24.31
N TYR A 84 -12.16 16.32 23.27
CA TYR A 84 -12.00 16.88 21.93
C TYR A 84 -13.34 17.35 21.32
N LEU A 85 -14.40 16.53 21.41
CA LEU A 85 -15.70 16.87 20.83
C LEU A 85 -16.29 18.16 21.39
N ARG A 86 -16.08 18.46 22.68
CA ARG A 86 -16.52 19.74 23.27
C ARG A 86 -15.93 20.95 22.56
N ILE A 87 -14.63 20.89 22.24
CA ILE A 87 -13.93 21.96 21.54
C ILE A 87 -14.38 22.02 20.08
N ILE A 88 -14.53 20.86 19.43
CA ILE A 88 -15.00 20.75 18.04
C ILE A 88 -16.39 21.39 17.88
N SER A 89 -17.35 21.05 18.76
CA SER A 89 -18.68 21.62 18.74
C SER A 89 -18.67 23.12 19.06
N GLY A 90 -17.85 23.56 20.00
CA GLY A 90 -17.73 24.99 20.34
C GLY A 90 -17.10 25.84 19.25
N ARG A 91 -16.42 25.23 18.26
CA ARG A 91 -15.73 25.91 17.16
C ARG A 91 -16.29 25.62 15.77
N ASP A 92 -17.43 24.92 15.70
CA ASP A 92 -18.07 24.55 14.44
C ASP A 92 -17.13 23.77 13.48
N LEU A 93 -16.34 22.85 14.05
CA LEU A 93 -15.38 22.03 13.29
C LEU A 93 -15.93 20.63 12.95
N GLY A 94 -17.24 20.42 13.13
CA GLY A 94 -17.88 19.10 13.02
C GLY A 94 -17.67 18.43 11.66
N GLU A 95 -17.98 19.14 10.57
CA GLU A 95 -17.85 18.59 9.21
C GLU A 95 -16.40 18.22 8.86
N ARG A 96 -15.43 19.06 9.25
CA ARG A 96 -14.00 18.78 9.01
C ARG A 96 -13.50 17.61 9.85
N PHE A 97 -14.00 17.48 11.08
CA PHE A 97 -13.70 16.34 11.94
C PHE A 97 -14.23 15.04 11.34
N GLU A 98 -15.48 15.03 10.86
CA GLU A 98 -16.10 13.88 10.21
C GLU A 98 -15.32 13.46 8.97
N SER A 99 -14.95 14.40 8.09
CA SER A 99 -14.13 14.12 6.90
C SER A 99 -12.77 13.48 7.25
N ILE A 100 -12.11 13.93 8.32
CA ILE A 100 -10.86 13.34 8.80
C ILE A 100 -11.09 11.93 9.36
N CYS A 101 -12.18 11.71 10.10
CA CYS A 101 -12.55 10.39 10.61
C CYS A 101 -12.88 9.40 9.48
N GLU A 102 -13.52 9.85 8.40
CA GLU A 102 -13.79 9.03 7.22
C GLU A 102 -12.51 8.64 6.50
N THR A 103 -11.60 9.60 6.29
CA THR A 103 -10.29 9.33 5.67
C THR A 103 -9.47 8.36 6.52
N ARG A 104 -9.48 8.55 7.84
CA ARG A 104 -8.87 7.63 8.80
C ARG A 104 -9.43 6.23 8.65
N ASP A 105 -10.76 6.11 8.71
CA ASP A 105 -11.44 4.82 8.75
C ASP A 105 -11.20 4.05 7.45
N ALA A 106 -11.14 4.73 6.30
CA ALA A 106 -10.75 4.13 5.03
C ALA A 106 -9.32 3.55 5.09
N VAL A 107 -8.34 4.33 5.55
CA VAL A 107 -6.94 3.86 5.69
C VAL A 107 -6.84 2.68 6.65
N ILE A 108 -7.57 2.72 7.77
CA ILE A 108 -7.58 1.61 8.74
C ILE A 108 -8.24 0.38 8.12
N ILE A 109 -9.36 0.53 7.40
CA ILE A 109 -10.04 -0.59 6.74
C ILE A 109 -9.10 -1.26 5.76
N ASP A 110 -8.52 -0.52 4.82
CA ASP A 110 -7.60 -1.05 3.81
C ASP A 110 -6.42 -1.80 4.46
N HIS A 111 -5.83 -1.21 5.51
CA HIS A 111 -4.75 -1.85 6.26
C HIS A 111 -5.21 -3.15 6.94
N LEU A 112 -6.34 -3.12 7.66
CA LEU A 112 -6.83 -4.30 8.38
C LEU A 112 -7.29 -5.42 7.43
N GLU A 113 -7.82 -5.10 6.25
CA GLU A 113 -8.13 -6.07 5.20
C GLU A 113 -6.86 -6.78 4.70
N ALA A 114 -5.81 -6.02 4.36
CA ALA A 114 -4.54 -6.59 3.94
C ALA A 114 -3.93 -7.49 5.03
N VAL A 115 -3.98 -7.07 6.29
CA VAL A 115 -3.51 -7.88 7.43
C VAL A 115 -4.36 -9.14 7.62
N LEU A 116 -5.67 -9.04 7.43
CA LEU A 116 -6.59 -10.17 7.52
C LEU A 116 -6.26 -11.26 6.47
N GLU A 117 -5.92 -10.89 5.24
CA GLU A 117 -5.50 -11.83 4.20
C GLU A 117 -4.21 -12.59 4.59
N GLN A 118 -3.26 -11.89 5.21
CA GLN A 118 -2.02 -12.52 5.70
C GLN A 118 -2.33 -13.56 6.79
N TRP A 119 -3.19 -13.22 7.75
CA TRP A 119 -3.61 -14.15 8.80
C TRP A 119 -4.34 -15.37 8.25
N GLN A 120 -5.23 -15.18 7.25
CA GLN A 120 -5.92 -16.29 6.60
C GLN A 120 -4.95 -17.24 5.90
N THR A 121 -3.91 -16.70 5.25
CA THR A 121 -2.86 -17.50 4.61
C THR A 121 -2.10 -18.36 5.64
N ILE A 122 -1.77 -17.78 6.80
CA ILE A 122 -1.13 -18.52 7.90
C ILE A 122 -2.05 -19.63 8.42
N ILE A 123 -3.33 -19.34 8.64
CA ILE A 123 -4.30 -20.35 9.12
C ILE A 123 -4.42 -21.51 8.14
N ILE A 124 -4.52 -21.26 6.83
CA ILE A 124 -4.55 -22.30 5.80
C ILE A 124 -3.28 -23.16 5.86
N SER A 125 -2.12 -22.53 6.05
CA SER A 125 -0.86 -23.26 6.16
C SER A 125 -0.79 -24.13 7.42
N LEU A 126 -1.32 -23.64 8.55
CA LEU A 126 -1.44 -24.40 9.79
C LEU A 126 -2.43 -25.57 9.66
N ASP A 127 -3.56 -25.40 8.96
CA ASP A 127 -4.50 -26.48 8.60
C ASP A 127 -3.80 -27.63 7.89
N ASP A 128 -2.99 -27.29 6.89
CA ASP A 128 -2.33 -28.29 6.07
C ASP A 128 -1.24 -29.03 6.85
N ILE A 129 -0.52 -28.33 7.73
CA ILE A 129 0.42 -28.96 8.65
C ILE A 129 -0.32 -29.94 9.56
N GLU A 130 -1.41 -29.52 10.19
CA GLU A 130 -2.19 -30.39 11.09
C GLU A 130 -2.75 -31.62 10.38
N ARG A 131 -3.26 -31.49 9.16
CA ARG A 131 -3.74 -32.63 8.36
C ARG A 131 -2.64 -33.59 7.95
N GLN A 132 -1.43 -33.10 7.69
CA GLN A 132 -0.33 -33.90 7.16
C GLN A 132 0.64 -34.41 8.24
N ALA A 133 0.67 -33.77 9.42
CA ALA A 133 1.55 -34.12 10.54
C ALA A 133 1.54 -35.60 10.92
N PRO A 134 0.40 -36.34 10.92
CA PRO A 134 0.39 -37.77 11.23
C PRO A 134 1.16 -38.65 10.23
N LYS A 135 1.51 -38.10 9.05
CA LYS A 135 2.23 -38.79 7.97
C LYS A 135 3.68 -38.33 7.85
N TRP A 136 4.10 -37.38 8.67
CA TRP A 136 5.41 -36.73 8.57
C TRP A 136 6.41 -37.32 9.56
N SER A 137 7.69 -37.20 9.23
CA SER A 137 8.75 -37.42 10.22
C SER A 137 8.83 -36.24 11.19
N VAL A 138 9.38 -36.47 12.38
CA VAL A 138 9.68 -35.43 13.39
C VAL A 138 10.44 -34.25 12.78
N ASN A 139 11.43 -34.53 11.92
CA ASN A 139 12.23 -33.50 11.25
C ASN A 139 11.40 -32.65 10.27
N CYS A 140 10.43 -33.25 9.58
CA CYS A 140 9.52 -32.52 8.70
C CYS A 140 8.61 -31.58 9.49
N LEU A 141 8.11 -32.03 10.65
CA LEU A 141 7.29 -31.20 11.53
C LEU A 141 8.08 -30.00 12.09
N TYR A 142 9.31 -30.24 12.54
CA TYR A 142 10.22 -29.20 13.01
C TYR A 142 10.52 -28.17 11.91
N GLY A 143 10.82 -28.63 10.69
CA GLY A 143 11.04 -27.76 9.54
C GLY A 143 9.82 -26.91 9.19
N SER A 144 8.62 -27.48 9.27
CA SER A 144 7.37 -26.77 9.03
C SER A 144 7.08 -25.70 10.09
N LEU A 145 7.38 -25.95 11.37
CA LEU A 145 7.27 -24.93 12.41
C LEU A 145 8.23 -23.76 12.21
N LEU A 146 9.48 -24.05 11.82
CA LEU A 146 10.45 -23.02 11.49
C LEU A 146 9.99 -22.16 10.30
N LEU A 147 9.29 -22.76 9.33
CA LEU A 147 8.67 -22.04 8.23
C LEU A 147 7.51 -21.15 8.70
N GLN A 148 6.68 -21.61 9.65
CA GLN A 148 5.62 -20.79 10.25
C GLN A 148 6.18 -19.61 11.06
N GLU A 149 7.24 -19.82 11.83
CA GLU A 149 7.91 -18.74 12.55
C GLU A 149 8.41 -17.65 11.57
N LYS A 150 9.02 -18.08 10.46
CA LYS A 150 9.47 -17.16 9.40
C LYS A 150 8.30 -16.44 8.73
N ALA A 151 7.19 -17.13 8.48
CA ALA A 151 5.99 -16.52 7.90
C ALA A 151 5.42 -15.43 8.82
N LEU A 152 5.34 -15.69 10.13
CA LEU A 152 4.89 -14.69 11.11
C LEU A 152 5.84 -13.48 11.19
N TYR A 153 7.16 -13.70 11.10
CA TYR A 153 8.12 -12.59 11.01
C TYR A 153 7.95 -11.76 9.74
N LEU A 154 7.70 -12.41 8.61
CA LEU A 154 7.40 -11.71 7.36
C LEU A 154 6.11 -10.89 7.49
N THR A 155 5.06 -11.45 8.08
CA THR A 155 3.81 -10.72 8.36
C THR A 155 4.05 -9.52 9.28
N ARG A 156 4.85 -9.66 10.33
CA ARG A 156 5.26 -8.54 11.20
C ARG A 156 5.94 -7.43 10.39
N ASP A 157 6.85 -7.81 9.50
CA ASP A 157 7.64 -6.85 8.73
C ASP A 157 6.79 -6.17 7.65
N ILE A 158 5.83 -6.88 7.05
CA ILE A 158 4.80 -6.31 6.15
C ILE A 158 3.92 -5.31 6.92
N ILE A 159 3.42 -5.68 8.10
CA ILE A 159 2.61 -4.78 8.94
C ILE A 159 3.43 -3.52 9.25
N ARG A 160 4.68 -3.67 9.72
CA ARG A 160 5.56 -2.53 10.02
C ARG A 160 5.87 -1.68 8.80
N GLY A 161 6.08 -2.28 7.63
CA GLY A 161 6.30 -1.58 6.37
C GLY A 161 5.10 -0.72 6.01
N SER A 162 3.90 -1.31 6.00
CA SER A 162 2.65 -0.59 5.76
C SER A 162 2.45 0.55 6.76
N ILE A 163 2.71 0.33 8.05
CA ILE A 163 2.60 1.37 9.09
C ILE A 163 3.60 2.51 8.87
N ALA A 164 4.81 2.22 8.39
CA ALA A 164 5.84 3.21 8.13
C ALA A 164 5.51 4.11 6.93
N GLU A 165 4.71 3.63 5.98
CA GLU A 165 4.23 4.39 4.81
C GLU A 165 3.15 5.41 5.18
N HIS A 166 2.50 5.24 6.32
CA HIS A 166 1.49 6.17 6.81
C HIS A 166 2.10 7.27 7.70
N PRO A 167 1.50 8.48 7.70
CA PRO A 167 1.85 9.55 8.62
C PRO A 167 1.92 9.08 10.08
N GLU A 168 2.85 9.65 10.85
CA GLU A 168 3.12 9.22 12.23
C GLU A 168 1.87 9.23 13.12
N CYS A 169 0.94 10.16 12.84
CA CYS A 169 -0.33 10.29 13.52
C CYS A 169 -1.21 9.04 13.46
N TRP A 170 -1.02 8.16 12.46
CA TRP A 170 -1.83 6.95 12.29
C TRP A 170 -1.24 5.69 12.92
N ARG A 171 0.06 5.68 13.21
CA ARG A 171 0.77 4.46 13.65
C ARG A 171 0.12 3.80 14.86
N ALA A 172 -0.25 4.60 15.87
CA ALA A 172 -0.88 4.10 17.10
C ALA A 172 -2.21 3.36 16.87
N VAL A 173 -2.91 3.65 15.78
CA VAL A 173 -4.20 3.00 15.45
C VAL A 173 -4.01 1.79 14.53
N LEU A 174 -2.89 1.75 13.80
CA LEU A 174 -2.52 0.68 12.87
C LEU A 174 -1.68 -0.43 13.52
N ASP A 175 -0.94 -0.14 14.60
CA ASP A 175 -0.06 -1.10 15.32
C ASP A 175 -0.81 -2.24 16.05
N VAL A 176 -2.15 -2.21 16.04
CA VAL A 176 -3.04 -3.12 16.78
C VAL A 176 -2.77 -4.61 16.51
N PRO A 177 -2.43 -5.06 15.29
CA PRO A 177 -2.19 -6.49 15.02
C PRO A 177 -0.82 -7.00 15.48
N LEU A 178 0.15 -6.11 15.76
CA LEU A 178 1.53 -6.51 16.07
C LEU A 178 1.70 -7.36 17.35
N PRO A 179 0.96 -7.11 18.46
CA PRO A 179 1.03 -7.94 19.66
C PRO A 179 0.62 -9.39 19.40
N ALA A 180 -0.38 -9.63 18.54
CA ALA A 180 -0.84 -10.99 18.22
C ALA A 180 0.22 -11.77 17.42
N VAL A 181 0.90 -11.11 16.48
CA VAL A 181 2.03 -11.72 15.76
C VAL A 181 3.14 -12.10 16.74
N ALA A 182 3.47 -11.21 17.69
CA ALA A 182 4.48 -11.50 18.71
C ALA A 182 4.10 -12.67 19.62
N ASP A 183 2.82 -12.79 20.02
CA ASP A 183 2.31 -13.93 20.79
C ASP A 183 2.44 -15.24 20.01
N CYS A 184 1.99 -15.28 18.75
CA CYS A 184 2.11 -16.48 17.90
C CYS A 184 3.57 -16.91 17.70
N VAL A 185 4.48 -15.96 17.47
CA VAL A 185 5.93 -16.24 17.39
C VAL A 185 6.46 -16.80 18.70
N GLY A 186 6.08 -16.19 19.83
CA GLY A 186 6.48 -16.63 21.16
C GLY A 186 6.05 -18.08 21.43
N ARG A 187 4.80 -18.42 21.08
CA ARG A 187 4.27 -19.78 21.19
C ARG A 187 5.08 -20.76 20.35
N ILE A 188 5.32 -20.48 19.07
CA ILE A 188 6.12 -21.36 18.20
C ILE A 188 7.54 -21.56 18.76
N ARG A 189 8.17 -20.50 19.26
CA ARG A 189 9.53 -20.57 19.82
C ARG A 189 9.63 -21.44 21.06
N ILE A 190 8.66 -21.37 21.96
CA ILE A 190 8.61 -22.24 23.13
C ILE A 190 8.70 -23.71 22.69
N PHE A 191 8.00 -24.07 21.61
CA PHE A 191 8.05 -25.43 21.07
C PHE A 191 9.37 -25.78 20.38
N LEU A 192 9.90 -24.89 19.55
CA LEU A 192 11.17 -25.14 18.84
C LEU A 192 12.38 -25.26 19.78
N THR A 193 12.27 -24.74 21.00
CA THR A 193 13.33 -24.76 22.02
C THR A 193 13.08 -25.77 23.14
N ASP A 194 11.97 -26.52 23.10
CA ASP A 194 11.63 -27.49 24.13
C ASP A 194 12.56 -28.71 24.05
N PRO A 195 13.34 -29.02 25.11
CA PRO A 195 14.22 -30.18 25.14
C PRO A 195 13.46 -31.52 25.20
N SER A 196 12.14 -31.51 25.45
CA SER A 196 11.27 -32.68 25.40
C SER A 196 10.62 -32.91 24.03
N TRP A 197 11.24 -32.38 22.97
CA TRP A 197 10.78 -32.52 21.59
C TRP A 197 10.50 -33.99 21.23
N PRO A 198 9.36 -34.30 20.60
CA PRO A 198 8.97 -35.67 20.28
C PRO A 198 10.04 -36.42 19.49
N GLU A 199 10.46 -37.60 19.97
CA GLU A 199 11.36 -38.50 19.21
C GLU A 199 10.59 -39.51 18.34
N SER A 200 9.27 -39.65 18.55
CA SER A 200 8.43 -40.64 17.89
C SER A 200 7.10 -40.08 17.35
N LEU A 201 6.47 -40.82 16.42
CA LEU A 201 5.17 -40.48 15.84
C LEU A 201 4.01 -40.49 16.85
N ASP A 202 4.06 -41.35 17.88
CA ASP A 202 3.05 -41.38 18.95
C ASP A 202 3.18 -40.16 19.88
N ASP A 203 4.40 -39.65 20.05
CA ASP A 203 4.66 -38.42 20.81
C ASP A 203 4.25 -37.17 20.02
N ILE A 204 4.38 -37.19 18.69
CA ILE A 204 3.89 -36.13 17.80
C ILE A 204 2.37 -35.93 17.97
N GLN A 205 1.58 -37.02 18.02
CA GLN A 205 0.13 -36.91 18.21
C GLN A 205 -0.26 -36.28 19.56
N ARG A 206 0.52 -36.52 20.62
CA ARG A 206 0.33 -35.83 21.93
C ARG A 206 0.87 -34.40 21.94
N SER A 207 1.83 -34.09 21.08
CA SER A 207 2.50 -32.78 20.92
C SER A 207 1.78 -31.83 19.94
N MET A 208 0.61 -32.21 19.41
CA MET A 208 -0.21 -31.38 18.52
C MET A 208 -0.92 -30.21 19.25
N GLU A 209 -1.15 -30.29 20.57
CA GLU A 209 -1.77 -29.22 21.38
C GLU A 209 -1.13 -27.83 21.18
N PRO A 210 0.21 -27.71 21.20
CA PRO A 210 0.96 -26.55 20.70
C PRO A 210 0.45 -25.88 19.41
N PHE A 211 0.17 -26.67 18.38
CA PHE A 211 -0.29 -26.17 17.08
C PHE A 211 -1.71 -25.63 17.18
N LYS A 212 -2.57 -26.33 17.94
CA LYS A 212 -3.92 -25.86 18.23
C LYS A 212 -3.89 -24.51 18.94
N LEU A 213 -2.99 -24.32 19.90
CA LEU A 213 -2.86 -23.04 20.62
C LEU A 213 -2.43 -21.87 19.72
N VAL A 214 -1.51 -22.10 18.76
CA VAL A 214 -1.11 -21.08 17.78
C VAL A 214 -2.26 -20.78 16.83
N ARG A 215 -2.90 -21.82 16.29
CA ARG A 215 -4.07 -21.70 15.43
C ARG A 215 -5.22 -20.96 16.11
N GLU A 216 -5.58 -21.34 17.33
CA GLU A 216 -6.64 -20.72 18.12
C GLU A 216 -6.39 -19.23 18.29
N ARG A 217 -5.14 -18.82 18.56
CA ARG A 217 -4.79 -17.40 18.63
C ARG A 217 -4.89 -16.69 17.27
N CYS A 218 -4.46 -17.33 16.17
CA CYS A 218 -4.64 -16.78 14.82
C CYS A 218 -6.13 -16.60 14.46
N GLU A 219 -6.98 -17.57 14.80
CA GLU A 219 -8.42 -17.52 14.59
C GLU A 219 -9.09 -16.47 15.47
N GLU A 220 -8.60 -16.30 16.71
CA GLU A 220 -9.03 -15.23 17.61
C GLU A 220 -8.69 -13.86 17.05
N GLU A 221 -7.46 -13.64 16.60
CA GLU A 221 -7.06 -12.39 15.94
C GLU A 221 -7.91 -12.12 14.70
N THR A 222 -8.12 -13.13 13.86
CA THR A 222 -8.99 -13.03 12.67
C THR A 222 -10.41 -12.58 13.05
N ARG A 223 -10.95 -13.09 14.16
CA ARG A 223 -12.28 -12.71 14.66
C ARG A 223 -12.30 -11.29 15.20
N GLU A 224 -11.28 -10.89 15.95
CA GLU A 224 -11.11 -9.54 16.48
C GLU A 224 -11.01 -8.50 15.34
N LEU A 225 -10.20 -8.81 14.31
CA LEU A 225 -10.05 -8.00 13.10
C LEU A 225 -11.37 -7.85 12.33
N LYS A 226 -12.08 -8.97 12.07
CA LYS A 226 -13.41 -8.94 11.42
C LYS A 226 -14.43 -8.12 12.22
N ALA A 227 -14.45 -8.27 13.54
CA ALA A 227 -15.34 -7.49 14.40
C ALA A 227 -14.97 -6.00 14.43
N ARG A 228 -13.70 -5.65 14.25
CA ARG A 228 -13.25 -4.27 14.13
C ARG A 228 -13.62 -3.67 12.78
N LEU A 229 -13.40 -4.40 11.68
CA LEU A 229 -13.83 -4.02 10.34
C LEU A 229 -15.34 -3.75 10.31
N ALA A 230 -16.15 -4.70 10.78
CA ALA A 230 -17.60 -4.53 10.84
C ALA A 230 -18.04 -3.31 11.66
N ARG A 231 -17.31 -2.96 12.73
CA ARG A 231 -17.57 -1.75 13.55
C ARG A 231 -17.17 -0.45 12.85
N LEU A 232 -16.15 -0.47 12.00
CA LEU A 232 -15.72 0.69 11.21
C LEU A 232 -16.67 0.89 10.02
N GLU A 233 -17.02 -0.20 9.34
CA GLU A 233 -18.04 -0.22 8.29
C GLU A 233 -19.39 0.26 8.84
N ALA A 234 -19.91 -0.33 9.92
CA ALA A 234 -21.18 0.12 10.50
C ALA A 234 -21.16 1.60 10.92
N ARG A 235 -20.01 2.11 11.36
CA ARG A 235 -19.83 3.54 11.67
C ARG A 235 -19.98 4.41 10.43
N ARG A 236 -19.34 4.02 9.32
CA ARG A 236 -19.51 4.64 8.00
C ARG A 236 -20.98 4.73 7.58
N HIS A 237 -21.76 3.68 7.83
CA HIS A 237 -23.19 3.63 7.49
C HIS A 237 -24.08 4.43 8.46
N SER A 238 -23.64 4.65 9.71
CA SER A 238 -24.44 5.29 10.77
C SER A 238 -24.31 6.82 10.85
N HIS A 239 -23.20 7.40 10.38
CA HIS A 239 -22.94 8.84 10.51
C HIS A 239 -23.71 9.71 9.52
N GLY A 240 -24.72 9.18 8.82
CA GLY A 240 -25.46 9.93 7.81
C GLY A 240 -24.54 10.52 6.73
N ALA A 241 -23.33 10.00 6.62
CA ALA A 241 -22.28 10.47 5.75
C ALA A 241 -22.80 10.34 4.32
N ARG A 242 -23.03 11.50 3.69
CA ARG A 242 -22.64 11.61 2.27
C ARG A 242 -21.22 11.08 2.24
N PRO A 243 -20.99 9.92 1.63
CA PRO A 243 -19.72 9.28 1.75
C PRO A 243 -18.69 10.21 1.12
N ILE A 244 -17.76 10.75 1.91
CA ILE A 244 -16.40 10.97 1.39
C ILE A 244 -15.71 9.60 1.44
N LEU A 245 -16.36 8.59 0.83
CA LEU A 245 -15.63 7.80 -0.12
C LEU A 245 -14.96 8.86 -1.04
N THR A 246 -13.68 8.75 -1.34
CA THR A 246 -13.39 8.79 -2.78
C THR A 246 -14.33 7.73 -3.34
N GLU A 247 -15.54 8.12 -3.77
CA GLU A 247 -16.56 7.21 -4.29
C GLU A 247 -15.78 6.30 -5.21
N ARG A 248 -15.75 5.00 -4.89
CA ARG A 248 -15.07 4.04 -5.76
C ARG A 248 -15.66 4.36 -7.12
N PRO A 249 -14.83 4.83 -8.08
CA PRO A 249 -15.40 5.40 -9.28
C PRO A 249 -16.25 4.30 -9.89
N THR A 250 -17.51 4.63 -10.15
CA THR A 250 -18.43 3.72 -10.84
C THR A 250 -17.77 3.23 -12.12
N VAL A 251 -18.26 2.13 -12.70
CA VAL A 251 -17.71 1.64 -13.97
C VAL A 251 -17.73 2.74 -15.04
N TYR A 252 -18.76 3.59 -15.04
CA TYR A 252 -18.88 4.70 -16.01
C TYR A 252 -17.91 5.83 -15.73
N GLN A 253 -17.72 6.22 -14.46
CA GLN A 253 -16.69 7.18 -14.07
C GLN A 253 -15.30 6.66 -14.43
N SER A 254 -15.02 5.38 -14.16
CA SER A 254 -13.78 4.72 -14.53
C SER A 254 -13.53 4.75 -16.04
N LEU A 255 -14.55 4.41 -16.84
CA LEU A 255 -14.45 4.49 -18.29
C LEU A 255 -14.27 5.93 -18.79
N LEU A 256 -14.94 6.90 -18.18
CA LEU A 256 -14.77 8.32 -18.50
C LEU A 256 -13.31 8.76 -18.30
N HIS A 257 -12.68 8.42 -17.16
CA HIS A 257 -11.26 8.69 -16.93
C HIS A 257 -10.40 8.15 -18.09
N LEU A 258 -10.60 6.89 -18.46
CA LEU A 258 -9.84 6.23 -19.53
C LEU A 258 -10.07 6.88 -20.90
N CYS A 259 -11.32 7.23 -21.21
CA CYS A 259 -11.67 7.93 -22.43
C CYS A 259 -11.00 9.32 -22.51
N LEU A 260 -10.97 10.07 -21.41
CA LEU A 260 -10.30 11.36 -21.35
C LEU A 260 -8.79 11.23 -21.57
N ILE A 261 -8.15 10.23 -20.94
CA ILE A 261 -6.74 9.92 -21.19
C ILE A 261 -6.52 9.63 -22.67
N LEU A 262 -7.30 8.71 -23.26
CA LEU A 262 -7.15 8.31 -24.65
C LEU A 262 -7.37 9.50 -25.62
N CYS A 263 -8.40 10.31 -25.37
CA CYS A 263 -8.69 11.51 -26.16
C CYS A 263 -7.58 12.56 -26.06
N ARG A 264 -6.89 12.68 -24.91
CA ARG A 264 -5.78 13.63 -24.71
C ARG A 264 -4.51 13.26 -25.46
N CYS A 265 -4.36 12.00 -25.87
CA CYS A 265 -3.21 11.52 -26.62
C CYS A 265 -3.19 12.04 -28.07
N ASP A 266 -4.34 12.46 -28.59
CA ASP A 266 -4.41 13.09 -29.90
C ASP A 266 -3.80 14.50 -29.89
N TYR A 267 -3.13 14.85 -31.00
CA TYR A 267 -2.61 16.20 -31.22
C TYR A 267 -3.71 17.26 -30.99
N PRO A 268 -3.40 18.43 -30.39
CA PRO A 268 -4.40 19.46 -30.09
C PRO A 268 -5.28 19.89 -31.28
N VAL A 269 -4.73 19.84 -32.51
CA VAL A 269 -5.49 20.13 -33.74
C VAL A 269 -6.52 19.05 -34.05
N VAL A 270 -6.19 17.77 -33.83
CA VAL A 270 -7.09 16.63 -34.02
C VAL A 270 -8.22 16.68 -33.00
N ARG A 271 -7.90 16.95 -31.73
CA ARG A 271 -8.91 17.13 -30.67
C ARG A 271 -9.92 18.22 -30.99
N ARG A 272 -9.48 19.37 -31.53
CA ARG A 272 -10.38 20.47 -31.93
C ARG A 272 -11.28 20.13 -33.12
N LEU A 273 -10.83 19.27 -34.01
CA LEU A 273 -11.59 18.85 -35.20
C LEU A 273 -12.59 17.74 -34.90
N ARG A 274 -12.31 16.91 -33.89
CA ARG A 274 -13.19 15.87 -33.36
C ARG A 274 -14.29 16.49 -32.48
N LYS A 275 -15.23 17.21 -33.10
CA LYS A 275 -16.42 17.76 -32.44
C LYS A 275 -17.49 16.71 -32.11
N GLU A 276 -17.36 15.49 -32.64
CA GLU A 276 -18.42 14.49 -32.66
C GLU A 276 -18.39 13.51 -31.47
N THR A 277 -17.44 13.64 -30.54
CA THR A 277 -17.29 12.67 -29.44
C THR A 277 -17.00 13.39 -28.12
N ASP A 278 -17.91 14.27 -27.71
CA ASP A 278 -17.86 14.90 -26.39
C ASP A 278 -18.30 13.90 -25.31
N VAL A 279 -17.39 12.97 -24.99
CA VAL A 279 -17.60 11.92 -23.99
C VAL A 279 -17.92 12.48 -22.60
N VAL A 280 -17.49 13.71 -22.31
CA VAL A 280 -17.77 14.41 -21.05
C VAL A 280 -19.26 14.70 -20.93
N SER A 281 -19.92 15.03 -22.03
CA SER A 281 -21.35 15.39 -22.07
C SER A 281 -22.32 14.20 -21.91
N TRP A 282 -21.82 12.97 -21.98
CA TRP A 282 -22.65 11.76 -21.94
C TRP A 282 -23.37 11.63 -20.60
N GLN A 283 -24.68 11.38 -20.69
CA GLN A 283 -25.53 11.12 -19.55
C GLN A 283 -25.39 9.66 -19.09
N HIS A 284 -25.79 9.37 -17.86
CA HIS A 284 -25.78 8.01 -17.32
C HIS A 284 -26.54 7.00 -18.23
N SER A 285 -27.60 7.42 -18.93
CA SER A 285 -28.29 6.59 -19.92
C SER A 285 -27.41 6.18 -21.09
N ASP A 286 -26.57 7.09 -21.57
CA ASP A 286 -25.70 6.88 -22.73
C ASP A 286 -24.60 5.87 -22.39
N TRP A 287 -23.99 6.03 -21.21
CA TRP A 287 -23.01 5.09 -20.66
C TRP A 287 -23.59 3.68 -20.51
N LYS A 288 -24.79 3.58 -19.95
CA LYS A 288 -25.49 2.31 -19.77
C LYS A 288 -25.80 1.64 -21.10
N GLU A 289 -26.29 2.41 -22.08
CA GLU A 289 -26.59 1.91 -23.42
C GLU A 289 -25.32 1.35 -24.09
N ARG A 290 -24.22 2.12 -24.12
CA ARG A 290 -22.95 1.67 -24.72
C ARG A 290 -22.34 0.47 -24.02
N CYS A 291 -22.37 0.42 -22.69
CA CYS A 291 -21.90 -0.73 -21.94
C CYS A 291 -22.79 -1.97 -22.17
N SER A 292 -24.09 -1.80 -22.39
CA SER A 292 -24.97 -2.92 -22.76
C SER A 292 -24.67 -3.43 -24.17
N GLN A 293 -24.38 -2.54 -25.13
CA GLN A 293 -24.00 -2.91 -26.50
C GLN A 293 -22.70 -3.72 -26.55
N LEU A 294 -21.76 -3.50 -25.64
CA LEU A 294 -20.54 -4.30 -25.50
C LEU A 294 -20.82 -5.80 -25.30
N SER A 295 -21.87 -6.12 -24.53
CA SER A 295 -22.31 -7.51 -24.32
C SER A 295 -22.98 -8.15 -25.53
N HIS A 296 -23.32 -7.35 -26.55
CA HIS A 296 -23.99 -7.75 -27.78
C HIS A 296 -23.08 -7.74 -29.02
N LEU A 297 -21.79 -7.37 -28.87
CA LEU A 297 -20.83 -7.44 -29.96
C LEU A 297 -20.64 -8.88 -30.44
N SER A 298 -20.71 -9.07 -31.76
CA SER A 298 -20.48 -10.35 -32.42
C SER A 298 -18.99 -10.69 -32.47
N ASP A 299 -18.66 -11.95 -32.75
CA ASP A 299 -17.26 -12.35 -32.93
C ASP A 299 -16.60 -11.62 -34.12
N ASP A 300 -17.37 -11.30 -35.16
CA ASP A 300 -16.91 -10.51 -36.31
C ASP A 300 -16.60 -9.06 -35.92
N ASP A 301 -17.37 -8.46 -35.00
CA ASP A 301 -17.08 -7.11 -34.50
C ASP A 301 -15.75 -7.07 -33.75
N TYR A 302 -15.47 -8.09 -32.92
CA TYR A 302 -14.20 -8.22 -32.24
C TYR A 302 -13.03 -8.48 -33.20
N GLU A 303 -13.27 -9.18 -34.30
CA GLU A 303 -12.26 -9.36 -35.37
C GLU A 303 -11.97 -8.02 -36.08
N GLY A 304 -13.02 -7.22 -36.35
CA GLY A 304 -12.87 -5.86 -36.87
C GLY A 304 -12.09 -4.95 -35.91
N LEU A 305 -12.36 -5.05 -34.61
CA LEU A 305 -11.60 -4.35 -33.57
C LEU A 305 -10.13 -4.81 -33.53
N ALA A 306 -9.86 -6.11 -33.64
CA ALA A 306 -8.50 -6.64 -33.67
C ALA A 306 -7.70 -6.09 -34.86
N CYS A 307 -8.30 -6.09 -36.06
CA CYS A 307 -7.71 -5.49 -37.27
C CYS A 307 -7.45 -3.98 -37.11
N THR A 308 -8.35 -3.26 -36.45
CA THR A 308 -8.18 -1.82 -36.24
C THR A 308 -7.08 -1.54 -35.20
N LEU A 309 -7.02 -2.34 -34.14
CA LEU A 309 -6.07 -2.15 -33.05
C LEU A 309 -4.64 -2.58 -33.39
N SER A 310 -4.46 -3.49 -34.36
CA SER A 310 -3.13 -4.00 -34.74
C SER A 310 -2.19 -2.94 -35.31
N ASP A 311 -2.73 -1.85 -35.85
CA ASP A 311 -1.95 -0.77 -36.45
C ASP A 311 -1.32 0.17 -35.40
N PHE A 312 -1.68 0.03 -34.12
CA PHE A 312 -1.20 0.91 -33.06
C PHE A 312 0.01 0.34 -32.32
N ALA A 313 0.95 1.22 -31.98
CA ALA A 313 2.22 0.87 -31.33
C ALA A 313 2.08 -0.02 -30.08
N PRO A 314 1.09 0.15 -29.17
CA PRO A 314 0.91 -0.74 -28.02
C PRO A 314 0.65 -2.21 -28.38
N PHE A 315 0.33 -2.52 -29.64
CA PHE A 315 0.01 -3.86 -30.12
C PHE A 315 1.01 -4.41 -31.15
N GLU A 316 2.06 -3.67 -31.52
CA GLU A 316 3.02 -4.03 -32.60
C GLU A 316 3.63 -5.44 -32.45
N LYS A 317 3.75 -5.93 -31.21
CA LYS A 317 4.36 -7.24 -30.86
C LYS A 317 3.34 -8.28 -30.38
N ILE A 318 2.04 -7.98 -30.50
CA ILE A 318 0.96 -8.84 -30.01
C ILE A 318 0.16 -9.32 -31.20
N GLU A 319 0.11 -10.64 -31.40
CA GLU A 319 -0.78 -11.23 -32.40
C GLU A 319 -2.25 -11.07 -31.95
N LEU A 320 -2.90 -10.01 -32.43
CA LEU A 320 -4.30 -9.73 -32.14
C LEU A 320 -5.22 -10.61 -32.97
N THR A 321 -6.19 -11.23 -32.30
CA THR A 321 -7.34 -11.90 -32.93
C THR A 321 -8.60 -11.47 -32.21
N GLY A 322 -9.76 -11.54 -32.86
CA GLY A 322 -11.03 -11.12 -32.27
C GLY A 322 -11.33 -11.86 -30.96
N LYS A 323 -11.02 -13.16 -30.89
CA LYS A 323 -11.16 -13.95 -29.66
C LYS A 323 -10.28 -13.42 -28.51
N ARG A 324 -9.04 -13.02 -28.81
CA ARG A 324 -8.12 -12.46 -27.79
C ARG A 324 -8.60 -11.11 -27.29
N VAL A 325 -9.02 -10.24 -28.20
CA VAL A 325 -9.61 -8.93 -27.87
C VAL A 325 -10.84 -9.12 -27.00
N LYS A 326 -11.79 -9.97 -27.41
CA LYS A 326 -13.00 -10.29 -26.64
C LYS A 326 -12.70 -10.76 -25.23
N ASN A 327 -11.82 -11.75 -25.09
CA ASN A 327 -11.47 -12.29 -23.78
C ASN A 327 -10.82 -11.24 -22.88
N GLN A 328 -9.91 -10.43 -23.43
CA GLN A 328 -9.24 -9.37 -22.68
C GLN A 328 -10.23 -8.28 -22.25
N VAL A 329 -11.10 -7.80 -23.14
CA VAL A 329 -12.14 -6.81 -22.82
C VAL A 329 -13.07 -7.31 -21.71
N MET A 330 -13.55 -8.55 -21.81
CA MET A 330 -14.41 -9.14 -20.78
C MET A 330 -13.70 -9.26 -19.43
N ALA A 331 -12.43 -9.66 -19.43
CA ALA A 331 -11.62 -9.75 -18.23
C ALA A 331 -11.38 -8.38 -17.58
N LEU A 332 -11.05 -7.36 -18.37
CA LEU A 332 -10.81 -5.99 -17.89
C LEU A 332 -12.11 -5.35 -17.37
N MET A 333 -13.22 -5.56 -18.05
CA MET A 333 -14.53 -5.06 -17.60
C MET A 333 -14.97 -5.72 -16.30
N ALA A 334 -14.69 -7.03 -16.13
CA ALA A 334 -14.94 -7.72 -14.86
C ALA A 334 -14.07 -7.16 -13.72
N LYS A 335 -12.80 -6.84 -13.99
CA LYS A 335 -11.91 -6.16 -13.02
C LYS A 335 -12.45 -4.78 -12.63
N LEU A 336 -12.86 -3.96 -13.60
CA LEU A 336 -13.44 -2.63 -13.34
C LEU A 336 -14.74 -2.69 -12.53
N LYS A 337 -15.61 -3.66 -12.83
CA LYS A 337 -16.83 -3.90 -12.04
C LYS A 337 -16.51 -4.29 -10.61
N ALA A 338 -15.54 -5.19 -10.42
CA ALA A 338 -15.08 -5.58 -9.10
C ALA A 338 -14.49 -4.40 -8.32
N SER A 339 -13.66 -3.56 -8.96
CA SER A 339 -13.09 -2.36 -8.32
C SER A 339 -14.15 -1.31 -7.98
N ALA A 340 -15.22 -1.20 -8.79
CA ALA A 340 -16.37 -0.35 -8.51
C ALA A 340 -17.32 -0.93 -7.42
N GLY A 341 -17.07 -2.15 -6.93
CA GLY A 341 -17.94 -2.82 -5.95
C GLY A 341 -19.20 -3.44 -6.55
N GLU A 342 -19.30 -3.55 -7.88
CA GLU A 342 -20.39 -4.24 -8.57
C GLU A 342 -20.13 -5.77 -8.52
N ILE A 343 -20.55 -6.41 -7.42
CA ILE A 343 -20.46 -7.88 -7.28
C ILE A 343 -21.60 -8.51 -8.09
N THR A 344 -21.32 -9.00 -9.30
CA THR A 344 -22.26 -9.85 -10.04
C THR A 344 -21.90 -11.32 -9.82
N HIS A 345 -22.90 -12.17 -9.55
CA HIS A 345 -22.74 -13.64 -9.42
C HIS A 345 -22.14 -14.32 -10.67
N GLU A 346 -21.97 -13.59 -11.78
CA GLU A 346 -21.41 -14.05 -13.06
C GLU A 346 -19.89 -13.88 -13.18
N THR A 347 -19.23 -13.21 -12.23
CA THR A 347 -17.76 -12.99 -12.24
C THR A 347 -16.95 -14.30 -12.21
N GLY A 348 -17.55 -15.41 -11.79
CA GLY A 348 -16.93 -16.74 -11.85
C GLY A 348 -16.71 -17.30 -13.27
N SER A 349 -17.23 -16.65 -14.33
CA SER A 349 -17.07 -17.10 -15.73
C SER A 349 -16.19 -16.21 -16.61
N ALA A 350 -15.70 -15.07 -16.08
CA ALA A 350 -14.89 -14.15 -16.86
C ALA A 350 -13.49 -14.74 -17.13
N PRO A 351 -12.96 -14.62 -18.37
CA PRO A 351 -11.59 -15.01 -18.67
C PRO A 351 -10.58 -14.26 -17.79
N ARG A 352 -9.41 -14.85 -17.53
CA ARG A 352 -8.31 -14.14 -16.88
C ARG A 352 -7.69 -13.15 -17.87
N ALA A 353 -7.43 -11.92 -17.42
CA ALA A 353 -6.70 -10.93 -18.20
C ALA A 353 -5.28 -11.42 -18.47
N SER A 354 -4.83 -11.32 -19.72
CA SER A 354 -3.47 -11.65 -20.13
C SER A 354 -2.50 -10.53 -19.77
N ASP A 355 -1.31 -10.92 -19.32
CA ASP A 355 -0.22 -10.02 -18.96
C ASP A 355 0.59 -9.52 -20.17
N GLU A 356 0.30 -10.02 -21.38
CA GLU A 356 0.93 -9.56 -22.62
C GLU A 356 0.49 -8.15 -23.01
N PHE A 357 -0.67 -7.69 -22.53
CA PHE A 357 -1.20 -6.37 -22.84
C PHE A 357 -0.72 -5.33 -21.83
N SER A 358 -0.04 -4.31 -22.32
CA SER A 358 0.35 -3.15 -21.50
C SER A 358 -0.86 -2.38 -20.98
N VAL A 359 -0.66 -1.50 -19.98
CA VAL A 359 -1.71 -0.59 -19.48
C VAL A 359 -2.30 0.22 -20.64
N HIS A 360 -1.46 0.74 -21.53
CA HIS A 360 -1.92 1.49 -22.71
C HIS A 360 -2.79 0.65 -23.65
N ALA A 361 -2.39 -0.59 -23.93
CA ALA A 361 -3.19 -1.52 -24.71
C ALA A 361 -4.53 -1.82 -24.02
N ASN A 362 -4.54 -2.00 -22.70
CA ASN A 362 -5.75 -2.24 -21.92
C ASN A 362 -6.70 -1.04 -21.91
N ILE A 363 -6.18 0.20 -21.86
CA ILE A 363 -6.98 1.42 -22.02
C ILE A 363 -7.67 1.43 -23.39
N MET A 364 -6.91 1.20 -24.47
CA MET A 364 -7.45 1.18 -25.83
C MET A 364 -8.51 0.09 -26.02
N LEU A 365 -8.27 -1.10 -25.46
CA LEU A 365 -9.23 -2.22 -25.51
C LEU A 365 -10.53 -1.93 -24.77
N LEU A 366 -10.52 -1.17 -23.68
CA LEU A 366 -11.73 -0.79 -22.94
C LEU A 366 -12.53 0.32 -23.63
N CYS A 367 -11.85 1.26 -24.28
CA CYS A 367 -12.49 2.40 -24.95
C CYS A 367 -13.03 2.06 -26.35
N ALA A 368 -12.36 1.18 -27.10
CA ALA A 368 -12.73 0.88 -28.48
C ALA A 368 -14.16 0.29 -28.62
N PRO A 369 -14.61 -0.68 -27.80
CA PRO A 369 -15.96 -1.25 -27.87
C PRO A 369 -17.09 -0.24 -27.60
N ILE A 370 -16.82 0.85 -26.89
CA ILE A 370 -17.81 1.92 -26.63
C ILE A 370 -17.72 3.07 -27.66
N GLY A 371 -16.89 2.91 -28.69
CA GLY A 371 -16.75 3.81 -29.83
C GLY A 371 -15.71 4.92 -29.65
N ILE A 372 -14.82 4.81 -28.66
CA ILE A 372 -13.79 5.81 -28.39
C ILE A 372 -12.42 5.30 -28.83
N PHE A 373 -11.80 6.00 -29.78
CA PHE A 373 -10.50 5.65 -30.36
C PHE A 373 -9.58 6.87 -30.34
N ALA A 374 -8.27 6.69 -30.12
CA ALA A 374 -7.29 7.73 -30.48
C ALA A 374 -6.87 7.58 -31.95
N ILE A 375 -6.59 8.69 -32.64
CA ILE A 375 -6.12 8.66 -34.03
C ILE A 375 -4.61 8.42 -34.08
N VAL A 376 -3.85 8.99 -33.13
CA VAL A 376 -2.41 8.74 -32.98
C VAL A 376 -2.06 8.67 -31.50
N PRO A 377 -2.26 7.52 -30.83
CA PRO A 377 -1.91 7.39 -29.43
C PRO A 377 -0.38 7.38 -29.27
N GLU A 378 0.22 8.52 -28.95
CA GLU A 378 1.53 8.57 -28.29
C GLU A 378 1.36 8.26 -26.78
N LEU A 379 0.75 7.10 -26.49
CA LEU A 379 0.62 6.52 -25.16
C LEU A 379 1.95 5.85 -24.78
N GLU A 380 2.98 6.67 -24.57
CA GLU A 380 4.28 6.23 -24.08
C GLU A 380 4.57 6.81 -22.69
N GLY A 381 5.28 6.08 -21.85
CA GLY A 381 5.64 6.55 -20.50
C GLY A 381 4.52 6.44 -19.45
N ASP A 382 4.71 7.12 -18.33
CA ASP A 382 3.81 7.04 -17.16
C ASP A 382 2.58 7.96 -17.34
N VAL A 383 1.40 7.35 -17.48
CA VAL A 383 0.11 8.03 -17.68
C VAL A 383 -0.18 9.02 -16.53
N LEU A 384 0.12 8.66 -15.29
CA LEU A 384 -0.13 9.51 -14.12
C LEU A 384 0.77 10.74 -14.11
N ARG A 385 2.01 10.62 -14.62
CA ARG A 385 2.94 11.76 -14.70
C ARG A 385 2.62 12.72 -15.82
N ARG A 386 2.04 12.23 -16.92
CA ARG A 386 1.65 13.05 -18.08
C ARG A 386 0.29 13.72 -17.92
N THR A 387 -0.52 13.25 -16.99
CA THR A 387 -1.85 13.81 -16.72
C THR A 387 -1.74 14.93 -15.71
N ASP A 388 -2.01 16.16 -16.15
CA ASP A 388 -2.16 17.29 -15.23
C ASP A 388 -3.39 17.07 -14.33
N PRO A 389 -3.23 17.01 -12.99
CA PRO A 389 -4.34 16.70 -12.08
C PRO A 389 -5.43 17.78 -12.03
N GLU A 390 -5.08 19.06 -12.24
CA GLU A 390 -6.03 20.17 -12.16
C GLU A 390 -6.89 20.22 -13.42
N ASP A 391 -6.26 20.12 -14.60
CA ASP A 391 -6.96 20.03 -15.87
C ASP A 391 -7.83 18.77 -15.93
N HIS A 392 -7.36 17.65 -15.38
CA HIS A 392 -8.14 16.41 -15.33
C HIS A 392 -9.38 16.52 -14.43
N ALA A 393 -9.23 17.08 -13.23
CA ALA A 393 -10.37 17.34 -12.35
C ALA A 393 -11.37 18.31 -12.97
N ALA A 394 -10.89 19.35 -13.65
CA ALA A 394 -11.74 20.30 -14.36
C ALA A 394 -12.58 19.61 -15.45
N GLU A 395 -11.98 18.75 -16.29
CA GLU A 395 -12.72 18.01 -17.31
C GLU A 395 -13.75 17.04 -16.72
N LEU A 396 -13.41 16.32 -15.65
CA LEU A 396 -14.35 15.42 -14.99
C LEU A 396 -15.53 16.19 -14.38
N SER A 397 -15.29 17.39 -13.83
CA SER A 397 -16.32 18.22 -13.19
C SER A 397 -17.39 18.73 -14.16
N LEU A 398 -17.08 18.72 -15.46
CA LEU A 398 -18.03 19.06 -16.51
C LEU A 398 -18.99 17.90 -16.83
N SER A 399 -18.69 16.68 -16.38
CA SER A 399 -19.50 15.51 -16.68
C SER A 399 -20.74 15.41 -15.79
N PRO A 400 -21.90 15.03 -16.36
CA PRO A 400 -23.09 14.68 -15.59
C PRO A 400 -22.87 13.54 -14.58
N LEU A 401 -21.82 12.72 -14.76
CA LEU A 401 -21.45 11.66 -13.82
C LEU A 401 -20.94 12.17 -12.47
N TYR A 402 -20.59 13.46 -12.36
CA TYR A 402 -20.04 14.08 -11.15
C TYR A 402 -20.85 15.31 -10.70
N GLN A 403 -22.09 15.44 -11.19
CA GLN A 403 -22.89 16.67 -11.05
C GLN A 403 -23.21 17.07 -9.60
N ASN A 404 -22.99 16.17 -8.63
CA ASN A 404 -23.19 16.40 -7.20
C ASN A 404 -21.89 16.37 -6.37
N ASP A 405 -20.74 16.16 -7.01
CA ASP A 405 -19.46 15.92 -6.34
C ASP A 405 -18.46 17.03 -6.65
N ALA A 406 -17.85 17.56 -5.59
CA ALA A 406 -16.75 18.52 -5.73
C ALA A 406 -15.48 17.75 -6.09
N ILE A 407 -15.23 17.56 -7.40
CA ILE A 407 -13.99 16.92 -7.85
C ILE A 407 -12.81 17.83 -7.58
N THR A 408 -11.81 17.30 -6.87
CA THR A 408 -10.55 17.97 -6.62
C THR A 408 -9.45 17.32 -7.45
N ALA A 409 -8.36 18.06 -7.72
CA ALA A 409 -7.17 17.51 -8.35
C ALA A 409 -6.62 16.27 -7.60
N LYS A 410 -6.75 16.26 -6.27
CA LYS A 410 -6.32 15.14 -5.43
C LYS A 410 -7.23 13.92 -5.62
N SER A 411 -8.55 14.09 -5.62
CA SER A 411 -9.49 12.98 -5.80
C SER A 411 -9.39 12.40 -7.21
N ALA A 412 -9.38 13.25 -8.24
CA ALA A 412 -9.23 12.83 -9.64
C ALA A 412 -7.94 12.03 -9.88
N LYS A 413 -6.82 12.47 -9.29
CA LYS A 413 -5.54 11.73 -9.37
C LYS A 413 -5.60 10.39 -8.65
N SER A 414 -6.24 10.34 -7.49
CA SER A 414 -6.39 9.11 -6.70
C SER A 414 -7.27 8.08 -7.42
N GLU A 415 -8.41 8.52 -7.97
CA GLU A 415 -9.31 7.70 -8.77
C GLU A 415 -8.59 7.13 -10.00
N LEU A 416 -7.91 8.00 -10.77
CA LEU A 416 -7.13 7.58 -11.94
C LEU A 416 -6.04 6.56 -11.58
N ALA A 417 -5.32 6.76 -10.47
CA ALA A 417 -4.28 5.83 -10.03
C ALA A 417 -4.86 4.45 -9.70
N GLY A 418 -5.99 4.39 -8.99
CA GLY A 418 -6.69 3.14 -8.69
C GLY A 418 -7.19 2.42 -9.95
N ILE A 419 -7.74 3.18 -10.90
CA ILE A 419 -8.18 2.64 -12.19
C ILE A 419 -7.01 2.05 -12.97
N LEU A 420 -5.89 2.77 -13.08
CA LEU A 420 -4.71 2.31 -13.81
C LEU A 420 -4.09 1.07 -13.17
N PHE A 421 -4.04 0.99 -11.84
CA PHE A 421 -3.59 -0.19 -11.11
C PHE A 421 -4.41 -1.44 -11.47
N CYS A 422 -5.73 -1.30 -11.65
CA CYS A 422 -6.59 -2.42 -12.09
C CYS A 422 -6.24 -2.93 -13.50
N LEU A 423 -5.64 -2.08 -14.35
CA LEU A 423 -5.27 -2.38 -15.73
C LEU A 423 -3.83 -2.89 -15.89
N GLU A 424 -3.04 -2.95 -14.81
CA GLU A 424 -1.66 -3.43 -14.88
C GLU A 424 -1.57 -4.95 -15.10
N PRO A 425 -0.56 -5.43 -15.85
CA PRO A 425 -0.20 -6.83 -15.92
C PRO A 425 0.13 -7.41 -14.53
N GLN A 426 -0.42 -8.57 -14.19
CA GLN A 426 -0.25 -9.22 -12.89
C GLN A 426 1.22 -9.60 -12.62
N HIS A 427 1.99 -9.93 -13.67
CA HIS A 427 3.42 -10.22 -13.55
C HIS A 427 4.27 -9.01 -13.13
N LEU A 428 3.84 -7.78 -13.47
CA LEU A 428 4.50 -6.54 -13.06
C LEU A 428 4.10 -6.11 -11.65
N SER A 429 2.85 -6.38 -11.24
CA SER A 429 2.40 -6.18 -9.84
C SER A 429 3.20 -7.06 -8.84
N ILE A 430 3.63 -8.25 -9.26
CA ILE A 430 4.51 -9.13 -8.46
C ILE A 430 6.00 -8.73 -8.56
N GLN A 431 6.41 -8.07 -9.65
CA GLN A 431 7.78 -7.57 -9.84
C GLN A 431 8.03 -6.21 -9.20
N THR A 432 7.09 -5.27 -9.14
CA THR A 432 7.25 -4.05 -8.34
C THR A 432 7.37 -4.34 -6.84
N ALA A 433 6.77 -5.45 -6.37
CA ALA A 433 6.98 -6.00 -5.03
C ALA A 433 8.35 -6.71 -4.84
N LYS A 434 9.02 -7.13 -5.92
CA LYS A 434 10.34 -7.81 -5.89
C LYS A 434 11.52 -6.90 -6.27
N ASP A 435 11.31 -5.90 -7.11
CA ASP A 435 12.33 -4.98 -7.62
C ASP A 435 12.50 -3.76 -6.70
N GLY A 436 11.58 -3.52 -5.77
CA GLY A 436 11.83 -2.71 -4.57
C GLY A 436 12.86 -3.33 -3.60
N LEU A 437 13.27 -4.59 -3.85
CA LEU A 437 14.17 -5.36 -2.98
C LEU A 437 15.54 -5.66 -3.59
N SER A 438 15.93 -5.11 -4.75
CA SER A 438 17.27 -5.40 -5.30
C SER A 438 17.89 -4.32 -6.21
N VAL A 439 18.87 -3.60 -5.63
CA VAL A 439 19.93 -2.74 -6.21
C VAL A 439 19.47 -1.34 -6.67
N GLY A 440 19.92 -0.24 -6.07
CA GLY A 440 21.28 0.06 -5.62
C GLY A 440 21.90 1.08 -6.57
N SER A 441 21.97 2.31 -6.10
CA SER A 441 22.92 3.37 -6.45
C SER A 441 23.80 3.18 -7.71
N HIS A 442 23.47 3.89 -8.80
CA HIS A 442 24.48 4.48 -9.69
C HIS A 442 24.06 5.88 -10.16
N SER A 443 24.45 6.86 -9.35
CA SER A 443 24.94 8.20 -9.71
C SER A 443 24.42 8.92 -10.98
N LEU A 444 23.60 9.96 -10.76
CA LEU A 444 23.91 11.27 -11.34
C LEU A 444 25.08 11.86 -10.54
N SER A 445 26.25 11.96 -11.16
CA SER A 445 27.40 12.69 -10.60
C SER A 445 27.30 14.17 -10.94
N PRO A 446 27.38 15.08 -9.97
CA PRO A 446 27.99 16.39 -10.16
C PRO A 446 29.41 16.39 -9.55
N GLY A 447 30.37 16.94 -10.27
CA GLY A 447 31.55 17.60 -9.70
C GLY A 447 32.47 16.79 -8.79
N ARG A 448 33.53 16.23 -9.38
CA ARG A 448 34.71 15.67 -8.72
C ARG A 448 35.41 16.74 -7.85
N GLN A 449 35.34 16.63 -6.52
CA GLN A 449 36.35 17.20 -5.60
C GLN A 449 36.80 16.13 -4.61
N ARG A 450 38.07 15.72 -4.75
CA ARG A 450 38.81 14.88 -3.80
C ARG A 450 39.12 15.72 -2.56
N LEU A 451 38.64 15.30 -1.39
CA LEU A 451 39.26 15.66 -0.12
C LEU A 451 39.41 14.42 0.77
N LEU A 452 40.69 14.13 0.99
CA LEU A 452 41.38 13.22 1.90
C LEU A 452 40.61 12.76 3.16
N LYS A 453 40.62 11.43 3.39
CA LYS A 453 40.40 10.81 4.69
C LYS A 453 41.49 11.23 5.68
N ARG A 454 41.10 11.61 6.90
CA ARG A 454 42.01 11.68 8.06
C ARG A 454 42.16 10.30 8.73
N PRO A 455 43.29 10.04 9.42
CA PRO A 455 43.70 8.72 9.88
C PRO A 455 43.33 8.46 11.36
N SER A 456 43.16 7.19 11.70
CA SER A 456 43.12 6.71 13.08
C SER A 456 44.56 6.51 13.60
N TYR A 457 44.91 7.21 14.68
CA TYR A 457 45.88 6.79 15.70
C TYR A 457 45.34 5.50 16.36
N ASP A 458 46.07 4.49 16.86
CA ASP A 458 47.40 4.38 17.48
C ASP A 458 47.98 2.96 17.22
N SER A 459 49.26 2.86 16.84
CA SER A 459 50.34 2.29 17.69
C SER A 459 51.61 2.06 16.86
N ILE A 460 52.59 2.93 17.11
CA ILE A 460 54.03 2.83 16.84
C ILE A 460 54.56 1.76 17.84
N ASP A 461 55.40 0.75 17.56
CA ASP A 461 56.70 0.75 16.89
C ASP A 461 57.17 -0.71 16.59
N ASP A 462 58.25 -0.79 15.82
CA ASP A 462 59.23 -1.89 15.73
C ASP A 462 58.89 -3.22 15.01
N ALA A 463 59.28 -3.29 13.73
CA ALA A 463 60.40 -4.13 13.31
C ALA A 463 60.62 -4.01 11.78
N ASN A 464 61.50 -3.08 11.44
CA ASN A 464 62.23 -3.07 10.17
C ASN A 464 63.14 -4.32 10.11
N GLU A 465 63.58 -4.68 8.90
CA GLU A 465 64.48 -5.82 8.59
C GLU A 465 63.86 -7.22 8.49
N LYS A 466 63.48 -7.62 7.28
CA LYS A 466 64.24 -8.63 6.51
C LYS A 466 63.56 -9.01 5.19
N ARG A 467 64.37 -8.93 4.13
CA ARG A 467 64.30 -9.66 2.85
C ARG A 467 63.23 -9.17 1.86
N GLN A 468 63.44 -8.05 1.15
CA GLN A 468 64.34 -7.96 -0.03
C GLN A 468 65.55 -8.91 -0.02
N ARG A 469 65.34 -10.16 -0.41
CA ARG A 469 66.35 -11.06 -0.99
C ARG A 469 65.62 -12.19 -1.71
N ARG A 470 65.39 -12.01 -3.01
CA ARG A 470 65.31 -13.08 -4.04
C ARG A 470 64.99 -12.47 -5.40
N SER A 471 65.90 -11.62 -5.87
CA SER A 471 66.05 -11.29 -7.29
C SER A 471 67.38 -10.55 -7.46
N GLU A 472 68.49 -11.25 -7.20
CA GLU A 472 69.87 -10.93 -7.67
C GLU A 472 70.86 -11.83 -6.91
N GLU A 473 71.01 -13.07 -7.36
CA GLU A 473 72.19 -13.91 -7.13
C GLU A 473 72.10 -15.12 -8.06
N ALA A 474 72.47 -14.91 -9.33
CA ALA A 474 73.01 -15.93 -10.23
C ALA A 474 73.31 -15.28 -11.60
N VAL A 475 74.22 -14.32 -11.62
CA VAL A 475 75.10 -14.19 -12.79
C VAL A 475 76.51 -14.40 -12.27
N ASP A 476 77.15 -15.36 -12.94
CA ASP A 476 78.58 -15.47 -13.18
C ASP A 476 79.35 -16.58 -12.44
N ARG A 477 79.40 -17.75 -13.10
CA ARG A 477 80.62 -18.54 -13.21
C ARG A 477 80.77 -19.12 -14.62
N CYS A 478 81.72 -18.51 -15.33
CA CYS A 478 82.78 -19.19 -16.09
C CYS A 478 82.43 -19.90 -17.42
N SER A 479 83.06 -19.33 -18.46
CA SER A 479 83.79 -20.00 -19.54
C SER A 479 83.05 -20.28 -20.86
N GLU A 480 83.30 -19.39 -21.81
CA GLU A 480 83.47 -19.68 -23.26
C GLU A 480 84.45 -20.86 -23.53
N PRO A 481 84.59 -21.40 -24.76
CA PRO A 481 83.87 -21.10 -26.02
C PRO A 481 83.54 -22.36 -26.90
N ARG A 482 83.03 -22.04 -28.11
CA ARG A 482 83.36 -22.65 -29.44
C ARG A 482 82.46 -23.75 -30.05
N SER A 483 81.83 -23.31 -31.15
CA SER A 483 81.86 -23.86 -32.53
C SER A 483 81.25 -25.23 -32.87
N GLU A 484 80.29 -25.13 -33.80
CA GLU A 484 80.18 -25.88 -35.07
C GLU A 484 79.66 -27.33 -35.09
N SER A 485 78.79 -27.54 -36.09
CA SER A 485 78.45 -28.80 -36.82
C SER A 485 77.77 -29.91 -36.02
N ASP A 486 76.68 -30.55 -36.44
CA ASP A 486 75.97 -30.69 -37.73
C ASP A 486 74.46 -30.88 -37.46
#